data_AF-A0A2V9KKW0-F1
#
_entry.id   AF-A0A2V9KKW0-F1
#
_cell.length_a   1.000
_cell.length_b   1.000
_cell.length_c   1.000
_cell.angle_alpha   90.00
_cell.angle_beta   90.00
_cell.angle_gamma   90.00
#
_symmetry.space_group_name_H-M   'P 1'
#
loop_
_entity.id
_entity.type
_entity.pdbx_description
1 polymer ?
#
loop_
_entity_poly.entity_id
_entity_poly.type
_entity_poly.pdbx_seq_one_letter_code
_entity_poly.pdbx_strand_id
1 'polypeptide(L)'
;MSDLKKLRHTFKPARITTLFVGESPQVNGTFFYKTDSVLYREMKRAFSGGDDFLQEFRSKCFFLDDLVLNPINKAEGKERTEHRRNGVPLLAARMRRYKPAAVVVLMKAIEPMVRKAMYEAGLSSTIPFYVVPFPAMGNAKRFRDVMAQIIPTLPVCKPPSPRSTDQGQRTKDKGQRTAKPEPPPHEFTPLIEVSIAGIHFQNPVLTASGTFGYGQEFA
;
A
#
# COMPACT_ATOMS: atom_id res chain seq x y z
N MET A 1 3.70 -19.84 -11.12
CA MET A 1 3.86 -19.13 -9.82
C MET A 1 4.51 -17.74 -9.96
N SER A 2 5.41 -17.52 -10.93
CA SER A 2 6.00 -16.20 -11.23
C SER A 2 4.93 -15.14 -11.59
N ASP A 3 3.91 -15.53 -12.35
CA ASP A 3 2.96 -14.58 -12.94
C ASP A 3 2.00 -13.97 -11.91
N LEU A 4 1.57 -14.73 -10.90
CA LEU A 4 0.72 -14.20 -9.82
C LEU A 4 1.49 -13.20 -8.95
N LYS A 5 2.79 -13.44 -8.71
CA LYS A 5 3.65 -12.51 -7.97
C LYS A 5 3.86 -11.22 -8.77
N LYS A 6 4.12 -11.34 -10.08
CA LYS A 6 4.22 -10.19 -11.00
C LYS A 6 2.92 -9.40 -11.03
N LEU A 7 1.78 -10.06 -11.21
CA LEU A 7 0.46 -9.42 -11.20
C LEU A 7 0.16 -8.73 -9.87
N ARG A 8 0.43 -9.38 -8.73
CA ARG A 8 0.28 -8.71 -7.42
C ARG A 8 1.10 -7.42 -7.36
N HIS A 9 2.31 -7.44 -7.91
CA HIS A 9 3.21 -6.29 -7.87
C HIS A 9 2.70 -5.11 -8.70
N THR A 10 1.99 -5.32 -9.81
CA THR A 10 1.43 -4.22 -10.63
C THR A 10 0.38 -3.40 -9.87
N PHE A 11 -0.28 -3.99 -8.87
CA PHE A 11 -1.24 -3.32 -8.00
C PHE A 11 -0.64 -2.79 -6.70
N LYS A 12 0.66 -2.99 -6.47
CA LYS A 12 1.31 -2.50 -5.25
C LYS A 12 1.40 -0.97 -5.27
N PRO A 13 0.88 -0.26 -4.25
CA PRO A 13 1.08 1.18 -4.13
C PRO A 13 2.53 1.51 -3.72
N ALA A 14 2.96 2.75 -3.95
CA ALA A 14 4.30 3.22 -3.54
C ALA A 14 4.51 3.11 -2.01
N ARG A 15 3.44 3.36 -1.24
CA ARG A 15 3.38 3.13 0.21
C ARG A 15 2.16 2.27 0.53
N ILE A 16 2.31 1.34 1.48
CA ILE A 16 1.20 0.52 1.97
C ILE A 16 0.79 1.08 3.33
N THR A 17 -0.35 1.76 3.41
CA THR A 17 -0.88 2.28 4.68
C THR A 17 -1.68 1.21 5.41
N THR A 18 -2.47 0.42 4.67
CA THR A 18 -3.19 -0.74 5.23
C THR A 18 -2.80 -2.01 4.49
N LEU A 19 -2.29 -2.99 5.24
CA LEU A 19 -1.96 -4.32 4.72
C LEU A 19 -3.10 -5.30 5.02
N PHE A 20 -3.71 -5.81 3.97
CA PHE A 20 -4.65 -6.93 4.03
C PHE A 20 -3.88 -8.24 3.89
N VAL A 21 -4.17 -9.21 4.77
CA VAL A 21 -3.44 -10.48 4.83
C VAL A 21 -4.39 -11.66 4.61
N GLY A 22 -4.24 -12.32 3.46
CA GLY A 22 -4.83 -13.62 3.16
C GLY A 22 -3.96 -14.78 3.65
N GLU A 23 -4.45 -16.02 3.50
CA GLU A 23 -3.66 -17.20 3.86
C GLU A 23 -2.66 -17.58 2.77
N SER A 24 -3.16 -17.88 1.56
CA SER A 24 -2.38 -18.27 0.40
C SER A 24 -3.19 -18.15 -0.89
N PRO A 25 -2.55 -18.06 -2.07
CA PRO A 25 -3.23 -18.20 -3.35
C PRO A 25 -3.90 -19.58 -3.50
N GLN A 26 -4.97 -19.69 -4.30
CA GLN A 26 -5.63 -20.97 -4.57
C GLN A 26 -4.90 -21.77 -5.66
N VAL A 27 -4.87 -23.11 -5.55
CA VAL A 27 -4.35 -24.00 -6.62
C VAL A 27 -5.16 -23.90 -7.92
N ASN A 28 -6.47 -23.65 -7.84
CA ASN A 28 -7.37 -23.59 -9.01
C ASN A 28 -7.16 -22.34 -9.89
N GLY A 29 -6.19 -21.47 -9.55
CA GLY A 29 -5.80 -20.34 -10.37
C GLY A 29 -6.59 -19.05 -10.11
N THR A 30 -7.66 -19.09 -9.31
CA THR A 30 -8.39 -17.88 -8.88
C THR A 30 -7.51 -17.04 -7.95
N PHE A 31 -7.60 -15.72 -8.10
CA PHE A 31 -6.72 -14.79 -7.43
C PHE A 31 -7.38 -13.42 -7.26
N PHE A 32 -7.14 -12.77 -6.13
CA PHE A 32 -7.74 -11.46 -5.83
C PHE A 32 -7.51 -10.43 -6.95
N TYR A 33 -6.28 -10.33 -7.44
CA TYR A 33 -5.91 -9.36 -8.49
C TYR A 33 -6.25 -9.81 -9.92
N LYS A 34 -6.81 -11.01 -10.09
CA LYS A 34 -7.44 -11.44 -11.35
C LYS A 34 -8.92 -11.11 -11.40
N THR A 35 -9.49 -10.54 -10.33
CA THR A 35 -10.92 -10.20 -10.22
C THR A 35 -11.89 -11.40 -10.25
N ASP A 36 -11.36 -12.63 -10.20
CA ASP A 36 -12.13 -13.89 -10.37
C ASP A 36 -12.37 -14.64 -9.05
N SER A 37 -11.88 -14.12 -7.92
CA SER A 37 -12.00 -14.78 -6.62
C SER A 37 -13.23 -14.35 -5.83
N VAL A 38 -13.75 -15.24 -4.98
CA VAL A 38 -14.81 -14.90 -4.01
C VAL A 38 -14.39 -13.75 -3.10
N LEU A 39 -13.12 -13.73 -2.69
CA LEU A 39 -12.58 -12.64 -1.88
C LEU A 39 -12.65 -11.30 -2.60
N TYR A 40 -12.29 -11.25 -3.88
CA TYR A 40 -12.40 -10.04 -4.69
C TYR A 40 -13.85 -9.54 -4.75
N ARG A 41 -14.80 -10.42 -5.10
CA ARG A 41 -16.21 -10.05 -5.23
C ARG A 41 -16.78 -9.50 -3.93
N GLU A 42 -16.55 -10.18 -2.81
CA GLU A 42 -17.09 -9.73 -1.53
C GLU A 42 -16.37 -8.48 -1.00
N MET A 43 -15.08 -8.31 -1.29
CA MET A 43 -14.35 -7.07 -0.99
C MET A 43 -14.90 -5.89 -1.80
N LYS A 44 -15.05 -6.03 -3.13
CA LYS A 44 -15.65 -5.02 -4.01
C LYS A 44 -17.01 -4.57 -3.47
N ARG A 45 -17.87 -5.53 -3.08
CA ARG A 45 -19.18 -5.25 -2.47
C ARG A 45 -19.08 -4.51 -1.14
N ALA A 46 -18.16 -4.90 -0.25
CA ALA A 46 -18.00 -4.25 1.05
C ALA A 46 -17.50 -2.80 0.93
N PHE A 47 -16.75 -2.48 -0.13
CA PHE A 47 -16.28 -1.14 -0.43
C PHE A 47 -17.29 -0.30 -1.22
N SER A 48 -18.44 -0.86 -1.62
CA SER A 48 -19.33 -0.27 -2.63
C SER A 48 -18.57 0.09 -3.92
N GLY A 49 -17.52 -0.68 -4.24
CA GLY A 49 -16.60 -0.39 -5.33
C GLY A 49 -17.21 -0.68 -6.70
N GLY A 50 -16.95 0.22 -7.65
CA GLY A 50 -17.30 0.09 -9.06
C GLY A 50 -16.31 -0.78 -9.86
N ASP A 51 -16.28 -0.62 -11.18
CA ASP A 51 -15.42 -1.42 -12.06
C ASP A 51 -13.92 -1.15 -11.86
N ASP A 52 -13.58 0.04 -11.40
CA ASP A 52 -12.21 0.44 -11.06
C ASP A 52 -11.77 0.09 -9.62
N PHE A 53 -12.48 -0.83 -8.95
CA PHE A 53 -12.25 -1.15 -7.53
C PHE A 53 -10.77 -1.42 -7.17
N LEU A 54 -9.99 -2.10 -8.01
CA LEU A 54 -8.56 -2.34 -7.71
C LEU A 54 -7.72 -1.05 -7.76
N GLN A 55 -8.07 -0.10 -8.63
CA GLN A 55 -7.40 1.20 -8.68
C GLN A 55 -7.78 2.05 -7.47
N GLU A 56 -9.04 2.03 -7.05
CA GLU A 56 -9.48 2.67 -5.81
C GLU A 56 -8.80 2.07 -4.58
N PHE A 57 -8.71 0.73 -4.52
CA PHE A 57 -7.99 0.02 -3.46
C PHE A 57 -6.52 0.45 -3.41
N ARG A 58 -5.86 0.53 -4.57
CA ARG A 58 -4.47 0.99 -4.69
C ARG A 58 -4.32 2.47 -4.34
N SER A 59 -5.22 3.36 -4.76
CA SER A 59 -5.13 4.81 -4.50
C SER A 59 -5.30 5.14 -3.02
N LYS A 60 -6.08 4.33 -2.29
CA LYS A 60 -6.16 4.33 -0.82
C LYS A 60 -4.90 3.79 -0.13
N CYS A 61 -3.90 3.34 -0.90
CA CYS A 61 -2.68 2.71 -0.40
C CYS A 61 -2.93 1.41 0.34
N PHE A 62 -3.99 0.70 -0.07
CA PHE A 62 -4.29 -0.63 0.42
C PHE A 62 -3.59 -1.68 -0.45
N PHE A 63 -3.15 -2.75 0.19
CA PHE A 63 -2.50 -3.85 -0.51
C PHE A 63 -2.85 -5.18 0.14
N LEU A 64 -3.19 -6.17 -0.67
CA LEU A 64 -3.41 -7.55 -0.26
C LEU A 64 -2.16 -8.39 -0.55
N ASP A 65 -1.62 -9.00 0.50
CA ASP A 65 -0.56 -10.01 0.45
C ASP A 65 -1.03 -11.26 1.21
N ASP A 66 -0.27 -12.35 1.13
CA ASP A 66 -0.63 -13.61 1.76
C ASP A 66 0.38 -13.98 2.85
N LEU A 67 -0.04 -14.74 3.86
CA LEU A 67 0.87 -15.34 4.85
C LEU A 67 1.88 -16.28 4.15
N VAL A 68 1.37 -17.16 3.29
CA VAL A 68 2.16 -18.11 2.49
C VAL A 68 2.01 -17.78 1.01
N LEU A 69 3.12 -17.60 0.30
CA LEU A 69 3.09 -17.16 -1.11
C LEU A 69 2.82 -18.29 -2.11
N ASN A 70 2.91 -19.54 -1.65
CA ASN A 70 2.62 -20.73 -2.45
C ASN A 70 1.26 -21.29 -2.02
N PRO A 71 0.48 -21.88 -2.93
CA PRO A 71 -0.80 -22.48 -2.58
C PRO A 71 -0.65 -23.62 -1.56
N ILE A 72 -1.46 -23.57 -0.49
CA ILE A 72 -1.50 -24.63 0.54
C ILE A 72 -2.92 -25.18 0.77
N ASN A 73 -3.86 -24.89 -0.12
CA ASN A 73 -5.26 -25.31 0.05
C ASN A 73 -5.49 -26.83 -0.09
N LYS A 74 -4.49 -27.59 -0.55
CA LYS A 74 -4.50 -29.07 -0.54
C LYS A 74 -3.94 -29.67 0.75
N ALA A 75 -3.20 -28.89 1.54
CA ALA A 75 -2.70 -29.33 2.83
C ALA A 75 -3.84 -29.26 3.85
N GLU A 76 -3.93 -30.25 4.73
CA GLU A 76 -4.98 -30.34 5.75
C GLU A 76 -4.38 -30.46 7.16
N GLY A 77 -5.20 -30.16 8.16
CA GLY A 77 -4.86 -30.32 9.58
C GLY A 77 -3.49 -29.75 9.98
N LYS A 78 -2.60 -30.65 10.42
CA LYS A 78 -1.27 -30.32 10.92
C LYS A 78 -0.35 -29.76 9.83
N GLU A 79 -0.39 -30.32 8.62
CA GLU A 79 0.45 -29.87 7.50
C GLU A 79 0.14 -28.42 7.12
N ARG A 80 -1.14 -28.07 6.99
CA ARG A 80 -1.56 -26.69 6.72
C ARG A 80 -1.13 -25.74 7.82
N THR A 81 -1.22 -26.17 9.07
CA THR A 81 -0.76 -25.40 10.23
C THR A 81 0.74 -25.15 10.18
N GLU A 82 1.51 -26.16 9.77
CA GLU A 82 2.97 -26.07 9.65
C GLU A 82 3.37 -25.12 8.52
N HIS A 83 2.72 -25.18 7.36
CA HIS A 83 2.94 -24.19 6.31
C HIS A 83 2.65 -22.75 6.77
N ARG A 84 1.56 -22.53 7.52
CA ARG A 84 1.23 -21.21 8.08
C ARG A 84 2.32 -20.74 9.05
N ARG A 85 2.84 -21.61 9.91
CA ARG A 85 3.95 -21.31 10.83
C ARG A 85 5.22 -20.95 10.07
N ASN A 86 5.57 -21.71 9.04
CA ASN A 86 6.73 -21.46 8.19
C ASN A 86 6.59 -20.20 7.32
N GLY A 87 5.36 -19.72 7.10
CA GLY A 87 5.09 -18.44 6.45
C GLY A 87 5.40 -17.21 7.31
N VAL A 88 5.45 -17.36 8.64
CA VAL A 88 5.60 -16.23 9.59
C VAL A 88 6.86 -15.40 9.33
N PRO A 89 8.07 -15.98 9.26
CA PRO A 89 9.30 -15.19 9.09
C PRO A 89 9.32 -14.43 7.76
N LEU A 90 8.77 -15.04 6.70
CA LEU A 90 8.69 -14.42 5.39
C LEU A 90 7.70 -13.26 5.37
N LEU A 91 6.54 -13.40 6.04
CA LEU A 91 5.58 -12.31 6.19
C LEU A 91 6.17 -11.18 7.05
N ALA A 92 6.86 -11.50 8.14
CA ALA A 92 7.54 -10.52 8.99
C ALA A 92 8.56 -9.68 8.21
N ALA A 93 9.38 -10.32 7.37
CA ALA A 93 10.33 -9.63 6.49
C ALA A 93 9.63 -8.68 5.50
N ARG A 94 8.45 -9.07 4.97
CA ARG A 94 7.64 -8.19 4.12
C ARG A 94 7.04 -7.02 4.90
N MET A 95 6.48 -7.28 6.08
CA MET A 95 5.92 -6.25 6.98
C MET A 95 6.96 -5.22 7.39
N ARG A 96 8.21 -5.61 7.68
CA ARG A 96 9.30 -4.69 8.00
C ARG A 96 9.64 -3.74 6.86
N ARG A 97 9.51 -4.20 5.61
CA ARG A 97 9.68 -3.37 4.41
C ARG A 97 8.46 -2.50 4.12
N TYR A 98 7.26 -3.03 4.32
CA TYR A 98 6.02 -2.33 4.02
C TYR A 98 5.71 -1.23 5.06
N LYS A 99 6.05 -1.47 6.33
CA LYS A 99 5.74 -0.63 7.49
C LYS A 99 4.28 -0.13 7.49
N PRO A 100 3.29 -1.05 7.44
CA PRO A 100 1.90 -0.65 7.37
C PRO A 100 1.47 0.08 8.65
N ALA A 101 0.56 1.04 8.50
CA ALA A 101 -0.06 1.77 9.60
C ALA A 101 -1.29 1.03 10.17
N ALA A 102 -1.82 0.03 9.45
CA ALA A 102 -2.85 -0.88 9.94
C ALA A 102 -2.73 -2.26 9.26
N VAL A 103 -3.21 -3.30 9.93
CA VAL A 103 -3.24 -4.68 9.40
C VAL A 103 -4.65 -5.26 9.51
N VAL A 104 -5.14 -5.86 8.43
CA VAL A 104 -6.45 -6.54 8.36
C VAL A 104 -6.25 -7.99 7.97
N VAL A 105 -6.56 -8.92 8.87
CA VAL A 105 -6.48 -10.37 8.63
C VAL A 105 -7.80 -10.86 8.04
N LEU A 106 -7.76 -11.48 6.86
CA LEU A 106 -8.94 -11.89 6.10
C LEU A 106 -9.41 -13.31 6.40
N MET A 107 -8.78 -13.98 7.36
CA MET A 107 -9.17 -15.32 7.83
C MET A 107 -8.79 -15.50 9.30
N LYS A 108 -9.78 -15.70 10.17
CA LYS A 108 -9.57 -15.89 11.62
C LYS A 108 -8.52 -16.95 11.97
N ALA A 109 -8.48 -18.06 11.23
CA ALA A 109 -7.56 -19.16 11.50
C ALA A 109 -6.07 -18.81 11.35
N ILE A 110 -5.73 -17.71 10.66
CA ILE A 110 -4.32 -17.27 10.52
C ILE A 110 -3.96 -16.14 11.48
N GLU A 111 -4.91 -15.64 12.29
CA GLU A 111 -4.66 -14.54 13.23
C GLU A 111 -3.41 -14.73 14.09
N PRO A 112 -3.19 -15.89 14.77
CA PRO A 112 -2.01 -16.04 15.64
C PRO A 112 -0.69 -15.91 14.87
N MET A 113 -0.66 -16.38 13.63
CA MET A 113 0.52 -16.34 12.77
C MET A 113 0.79 -14.92 12.26
N VAL A 114 -0.27 -14.17 11.91
CA VAL A 114 -0.11 -12.77 11.49
C VAL A 114 0.33 -11.90 12.68
N ARG A 115 -0.22 -12.10 13.88
CA ARG A 115 0.23 -11.41 15.09
C ARG A 115 1.71 -11.68 15.38
N LYS A 116 2.13 -12.95 15.28
CA LYS A 116 3.53 -13.32 15.43
C LYS A 116 4.43 -12.64 14.39
N ALA A 117 3.99 -12.57 13.13
CA ALA A 117 4.72 -11.89 12.06
C ALA A 117 4.85 -10.38 12.31
N MET A 118 3.80 -9.73 12.83
CA MET A 118 3.86 -8.31 13.20
C MET A 118 4.86 -8.04 14.33
N TYR A 119 4.85 -8.90 15.36
CA TYR A 119 5.80 -8.83 16.46
C TYR A 119 7.25 -9.00 15.96
N GLU A 120 7.52 -10.03 15.15
CA GLU A 120 8.85 -10.26 14.54
C GLU A 120 9.27 -9.13 13.59
N ALA A 121 8.32 -8.47 12.94
CA ALA A 121 8.59 -7.31 12.08
C ALA A 121 8.94 -6.04 12.88
N GLY A 122 8.74 -6.02 14.19
CA GLY A 122 8.91 -4.84 15.03
C GLY A 122 7.83 -3.78 14.80
N LEU A 123 6.63 -4.19 14.36
CA LEU A 123 5.51 -3.25 14.24
C LEU A 123 4.96 -2.92 15.63
N SER A 124 4.62 -1.65 15.85
CA SER A 124 4.08 -1.19 17.12
C SER A 124 2.79 -1.95 17.47
N SER A 125 2.65 -2.38 18.72
CA SER A 125 1.41 -2.97 19.25
C SER A 125 0.23 -2.00 19.22
N THR A 126 0.48 -0.70 19.00
CA THR A 126 -0.54 0.34 18.93
C THR A 126 -1.15 0.52 17.54
N ILE A 127 -0.58 -0.07 16.47
CA ILE A 127 -1.20 0.05 15.16
C ILE A 127 -2.51 -0.75 15.12
N PRO A 128 -3.57 -0.26 14.46
CA PRO A 128 -4.82 -0.99 14.33
C PRO A 128 -4.64 -2.38 13.71
N PHE A 129 -5.21 -3.39 14.37
CA PHE A 129 -5.21 -4.77 13.95
C PHE A 129 -6.63 -5.33 13.95
N TYR A 130 -7.13 -5.71 12.77
CA TYR A 130 -8.48 -6.21 12.58
C TYR A 130 -8.46 -7.65 12.09
N VAL A 131 -9.47 -8.42 12.48
CA VAL A 131 -9.63 -9.82 12.05
C VAL A 131 -11.04 -10.04 11.54
N VAL A 132 -11.14 -10.50 10.30
CA VAL A 132 -12.39 -10.66 9.55
C VAL A 132 -12.56 -12.15 9.18
N PRO A 133 -13.77 -12.73 9.27
CA PRO A 133 -14.01 -14.09 8.79
C PRO A 133 -13.81 -14.15 7.27
N PHE A 134 -13.24 -15.23 6.73
CA PHE A 134 -13.08 -15.35 5.29
C PHE A 134 -14.47 -15.47 4.59
N PRO A 135 -14.70 -14.83 3.42
CA PRO A 135 -16.01 -14.76 2.78
C PRO A 135 -16.46 -16.05 2.05
N ALA A 136 -16.24 -17.23 2.66
CA ALA A 136 -16.72 -18.51 2.15
C ALA A 136 -17.56 -19.24 3.21
N MET A 137 -18.17 -20.37 2.82
CA MET A 137 -18.93 -21.24 3.74
C MET A 137 -20.00 -20.47 4.53
N GLY A 138 -20.83 -19.67 3.83
CA GLY A 138 -21.90 -18.87 4.44
C GLY A 138 -21.48 -17.57 5.14
N ASN A 139 -20.17 -17.30 5.28
CA ASN A 139 -19.68 -16.10 5.98
C ASN A 139 -19.75 -14.81 5.15
N ALA A 140 -20.26 -14.83 3.92
CA ALA A 140 -20.23 -13.67 3.03
C ALA A 140 -20.95 -12.44 3.61
N LYS A 141 -22.10 -12.61 4.29
CA LYS A 141 -22.79 -11.48 4.95
C LYS A 141 -21.95 -10.93 6.09
N ARG A 142 -21.50 -11.80 7.00
CA ARG A 142 -20.67 -11.42 8.16
C ARG A 142 -19.37 -10.74 7.75
N PHE A 143 -18.72 -11.20 6.68
CA PHE A 143 -17.55 -10.55 6.09
C PHE A 143 -17.87 -9.11 5.69
N ARG A 144 -18.93 -8.90 4.91
CA ARG A 144 -19.33 -7.55 4.45
C ARG A 144 -19.70 -6.64 5.61
N ASP A 145 -20.45 -7.14 6.59
CA ASP A 145 -20.87 -6.37 7.76
C ASP A 145 -19.64 -5.88 8.56
N VAL A 146 -18.67 -6.77 8.83
CA VAL A 146 -17.43 -6.40 9.55
C VAL A 146 -16.56 -5.47 8.71
N MET A 147 -16.41 -5.74 7.41
CA MET A 147 -15.64 -4.87 6.52
C MET A 147 -16.22 -3.46 6.44
N ALA A 148 -17.54 -3.32 6.31
CA ALA A 148 -18.22 -2.03 6.28
C ALA A 148 -17.99 -1.20 7.56
N GLN A 149 -17.83 -1.86 8.71
CA GLN A 149 -17.51 -1.19 9.97
C GLN A 149 -16.07 -0.70 10.03
N ILE A 150 -15.11 -1.47 9.51
CA ILE A 150 -13.69 -1.12 9.62
C ILE A 150 -13.20 -0.20 8.50
N ILE A 151 -13.73 -0.30 7.28
CA ILE A 151 -13.23 0.47 6.11
C ILE A 151 -13.12 1.98 6.40
N PRO A 152 -14.11 2.65 7.04
CA PRO A 152 -14.03 4.07 7.33
C PRO A 152 -12.91 4.47 8.31
N THR A 153 -12.39 3.52 9.09
CA THR A 153 -11.35 3.78 10.10
C THR A 153 -9.95 3.43 9.61
N LEU A 154 -9.82 2.79 8.44
CA LEU A 154 -8.54 2.37 7.91
C LEU A 154 -7.72 3.58 7.42
N PRO A 155 -6.41 3.63 7.74
CA PRO A 155 -5.54 4.71 7.27
C PRO A 155 -5.36 4.63 5.76
N VAL A 156 -5.80 5.68 5.06
CA VAL A 156 -5.59 5.85 3.62
C VAL A 156 -4.36 6.70 3.32
N CYS A 157 -3.90 6.72 2.07
CA CYS A 157 -2.95 7.74 1.66
C CYS A 157 -3.54 9.13 1.84
N LYS A 158 -2.80 10.02 2.51
CA LYS A 158 -3.14 11.44 2.52
C LYS A 158 -3.07 11.92 1.06
N PRO A 159 -4.09 12.61 0.54
CA PRO A 159 -3.92 13.33 -0.71
C PRO A 159 -2.75 14.31 -0.53
N PRO A 160 -1.97 14.60 -1.59
CA PRO A 160 -1.03 15.70 -1.54
C PRO A 160 -1.81 16.93 -1.09
N SER A 161 -1.40 17.53 0.03
CA SER A 161 -2.01 18.77 0.51
C SER A 161 -1.99 19.78 -0.64
N PRO A 162 -3.10 20.46 -0.95
CA PRO A 162 -3.04 21.58 -1.89
C PRO A 162 -2.01 22.55 -1.32
N ARG A 163 -0.93 22.78 -2.08
CA ARG A 163 0.09 23.76 -1.72
C ARG A 163 -0.63 25.05 -1.38
N SER A 164 -0.50 25.50 -0.13
CA SER A 164 -0.89 26.83 0.28
C SER A 164 -0.21 27.81 -0.66
N THR A 165 -1.00 28.48 -1.50
CA THR A 165 -0.58 29.71 -2.15
C THR A 165 -0.31 30.71 -1.04
N ASP A 166 0.93 30.73 -0.56
CA ASP A 166 1.44 31.76 0.32
C ASP A 166 2.04 32.88 -0.54
N GLN A 167 1.70 34.10 -0.12
CA GLN A 167 2.23 35.42 -0.51
C GLN A 167 1.73 36.03 -1.84
N GLY A 168 1.27 37.28 -1.86
CA GLY A 168 1.28 38.26 -0.79
C GLY A 168 0.56 39.55 -1.15
N GLN A 169 0.03 40.20 -0.13
CA GLN A 169 -0.30 41.62 -0.15
C GLN A 169 0.97 42.41 -0.47
N ARG A 170 0.96 43.18 -1.56
CA ARG A 170 1.88 44.30 -1.77
C ARG A 170 1.11 45.51 -2.25
N THR A 171 1.21 46.57 -1.46
CA THR A 171 0.66 47.90 -1.64
C THR A 171 1.54 48.73 -2.59
N LYS A 172 0.89 49.63 -3.35
CA LYS A 172 1.46 50.76 -4.17
C LYS A 172 2.32 50.30 -5.37
N ASP A 173 2.44 50.95 -6.52
CA ASP A 173 2.31 52.35 -6.92
C ASP A 173 2.15 52.42 -8.47
N LYS A 174 1.74 53.58 -8.98
CA LYS A 174 1.60 53.93 -10.41
C LYS A 174 2.92 53.80 -11.17
N GLY A 175 2.85 53.43 -12.46
CA GLY A 175 3.83 53.89 -13.45
C GLY A 175 4.26 52.89 -14.53
N GLN A 176 3.87 53.20 -15.78
CA GLN A 176 4.55 52.89 -17.05
C GLN A 176 4.58 51.44 -17.57
N ARG A 177 3.77 51.25 -18.63
CA ARG A 177 3.82 50.17 -19.61
C ARG A 177 5.09 50.27 -20.45
N THR A 178 5.88 49.20 -20.48
CA THR A 178 6.69 48.81 -21.64
C THR A 178 6.48 47.31 -21.86
N ALA A 179 6.18 46.92 -23.11
CA ALA A 179 5.90 45.54 -23.48
C ALA A 179 7.17 44.69 -23.41
N LYS A 180 7.10 43.53 -22.74
CA LYS A 180 8.14 42.49 -22.69
C LYS A 180 7.58 41.20 -23.31
N PRO A 181 8.41 40.39 -23.99
CA PRO A 181 7.95 39.25 -24.77
C PRO A 181 7.53 38.06 -23.89
N GLU A 182 6.68 37.19 -24.44
CA GLU A 182 6.13 35.99 -23.80
C GLU A 182 7.23 35.07 -23.23
N PRO A 183 7.00 34.41 -22.07
CA PRO A 183 7.98 33.52 -21.46
C PRO A 183 8.03 32.15 -22.17
N PRO A 184 9.21 31.49 -22.21
CA PRO A 184 9.37 30.15 -22.78
C PRO A 184 8.71 29.06 -21.90
N PRO A 185 8.44 27.87 -22.45
CA PRO A 185 7.68 26.84 -21.76
C PRO A 185 8.41 26.32 -20.52
N HIS A 186 7.64 26.12 -19.45
CA HIS A 186 8.09 25.72 -18.13
C HIS A 186 8.97 24.47 -18.14
N GLU A 187 10.26 24.68 -17.84
CA GLU A 187 11.20 23.65 -17.44
C GLU A 187 10.74 23.03 -16.11
N PHE A 188 10.57 21.72 -16.09
CA PHE A 188 10.20 20.97 -14.89
C PHE A 188 11.38 20.99 -13.91
N THR A 189 11.34 21.89 -12.93
CA THR A 189 12.25 21.85 -11.78
C THR A 189 11.58 21.10 -10.62
N PRO A 190 11.92 19.82 -10.36
CA PRO A 190 11.55 19.24 -9.08
C PRO A 190 12.22 20.05 -7.98
N LEU A 191 11.49 20.35 -6.90
CA LEU A 191 12.02 20.93 -5.67
C LEU A 191 11.87 19.85 -4.60
N ILE A 192 12.83 18.94 -4.55
CA ILE A 192 12.99 18.03 -3.40
C ILE A 192 14.10 18.61 -2.54
N GLU A 193 13.71 19.19 -1.41
CA GLU A 193 14.63 19.70 -0.41
C GLU A 193 14.74 18.69 0.74
N VAL A 194 15.97 18.33 1.09
CA VAL A 194 16.26 17.45 2.22
C VAL A 194 17.40 18.03 3.02
N SER A 195 17.26 18.07 4.35
CA SER A 195 18.35 18.40 5.27
C SER A 195 18.85 17.14 5.95
N ILE A 196 20.15 16.87 5.86
CA ILE A 196 20.80 15.74 6.55
C ILE A 196 21.93 16.30 7.40
N ALA A 197 21.89 16.04 8.71
CA ALA A 197 22.90 16.53 9.67
C ALA A 197 23.16 18.06 9.59
N GLY A 198 22.12 18.84 9.29
CA GLY A 198 22.22 20.31 9.17
C GLY A 198 22.69 20.82 7.80
N ILE A 199 23.00 19.93 6.85
CA ILE A 199 23.39 20.30 5.49
C ILE A 199 22.16 20.23 4.58
N HIS A 200 21.91 21.30 3.82
CA HIS A 200 20.77 21.44 2.92
C HIS A 200 21.11 20.92 1.51
N PHE A 201 20.26 20.04 0.99
CA PHE A 201 20.38 19.49 -0.36
C PHE A 201 19.15 19.86 -1.20
N GLN A 202 19.38 20.35 -2.41
CA GLN A 202 18.36 20.54 -3.45
C GLN A 202 18.53 19.47 -4.52
N ASN A 203 17.47 18.71 -4.79
CA ASN A 203 17.40 17.63 -5.78
C ASN A 203 18.47 16.54 -5.62
N PRO A 204 18.58 15.89 -4.44
CA PRO A 204 19.56 14.83 -4.25
C PRO A 204 19.21 13.60 -5.12
N VAL A 205 20.14 13.18 -5.98
CA VAL A 205 20.05 11.91 -6.73
C VAL A 205 20.82 10.83 -5.97
N LEU A 206 20.15 9.72 -5.67
CA LEU A 206 20.79 8.54 -5.08
C LEU A 206 21.45 7.72 -6.18
N THR A 207 22.78 7.73 -6.24
CA THR A 207 23.54 6.84 -7.12
C THR A 207 23.55 5.42 -6.56
N ALA A 208 23.72 4.41 -7.43
CA ALA A 208 23.69 2.99 -7.04
C ALA A 208 24.78 2.59 -6.03
N SER A 209 25.80 3.42 -5.82
CA SER A 209 26.86 3.23 -4.81
C SER A 209 26.52 3.78 -3.42
N GLY A 210 25.34 4.37 -3.24
CA GLY A 210 24.93 4.94 -1.95
C GLY A 210 25.60 6.27 -1.61
N THR A 211 26.29 6.89 -2.57
CA THR A 211 26.90 8.23 -2.46
C THR A 211 25.98 9.28 -3.08
N PHE A 212 25.82 10.42 -2.40
CA PHE A 212 25.12 11.60 -2.93
C PHE A 212 26.00 12.25 -4.01
N GLY A 213 25.48 12.36 -5.23
CA GLY A 213 26.14 13.05 -6.33
C GLY A 213 25.21 14.10 -6.95
N TYR A 214 25.80 15.13 -7.57
CA TYR A 214 25.07 16.10 -8.40
C TYR A 214 24.93 15.50 -9.80
N GLY A 215 23.71 15.16 -10.21
CA GLY A 215 23.42 14.64 -11.54
C GLY A 215 22.63 15.65 -12.37
N GLN A 216 23.33 16.35 -13.26
CA GLN A 216 22.74 16.88 -14.49
C GLN A 216 23.42 16.12 -15.62
N GLU A 217 22.79 15.08 -16.13
CA GLU A 217 23.19 14.45 -17.39
C GLU A 217 21.99 14.50 -18.33
N PHE A 218 22.06 15.44 -19.27
CA PHE A 218 21.24 15.46 -20.47
C PHE A 218 22.03 14.74 -21.57
N ALA A 219 21.46 13.66 -22.09
CA ALA A 219 21.64 13.18 -23.46
C ALA A 219 20.43 12.32 -23.85
#